data_AF-A0A964QQU2-F1
#
_entry.id   AF-A0A964QQU2-F1
#
_cell.length_a   1.000
_cell.length_b   1.000
_cell.length_c   1.000
_cell.angle_alpha   90.00
_cell.angle_beta   90.00
_cell.angle_gamma   90.00
#
_symmetry.space_group_name_H-M   'P 1'
#
loop_
_entity.id
_entity.type
_entity.pdbx_description
1 polymer ?
#
loop_
_entity_poly.entity_id
_entity_poly.type
_entity_poly.pdbx_seq_one_letter_code
_entity_poly.pdbx_strand_id
1 'polypeptide(L)'
;MRNQLSTTILILCIVMAELADGQEFRISSLSASGTLSWTNVYARGVCTVESAVSPQGPWLPERNFYTTAKTIEVRVTISDERRFFRLLTSDISSGTAGFNNLLASYGILSTVAGRGQFDDDLVNYWQPEFEGEPANSANLSRPHFAMADAAGNIFIADKNSHAILKVTPDGTIHTVAGTHEAGDDGNQPRIGTNARLSSPNGLWVRADGTVFILDTDNGKVRRLGTDGLLTTLFTVDKGIKGGRGLWVRDDETLAYFASETEIRRWTASNGIKTFRDNFVDLGNLVVDETGNVIATDRGANEVYRVTSSNRTRIAGNGTTSGGGDGFAARDTGLAGVRGVWLMPHGGYLLATHEGSQVWYVDPDGIIHLFLDGAGGRTHGGDGDWFFSPGFKISEPRSVTMDHQGNILITESDYGFVRKIAFQRLWP
;
A
#
# COMPACT_ATOMS: atom_id res chain seq x y z
N MET A 1 -58.12 6.09 -0.08
CA MET A 1 -57.65 6.40 1.29
C MET A 1 -56.82 5.21 1.75
N ARG A 2 -55.49 5.25 1.94
CA ARG A 2 -54.50 6.33 2.00
C ARG A 2 -53.30 5.95 1.13
N ASN A 3 -52.73 6.98 0.50
CA ASN A 3 -51.43 6.99 -0.15
C ASN A 3 -50.37 6.38 0.76
N GLN A 4 -49.61 5.38 0.29
CA GLN A 4 -48.21 5.27 0.70
C GLN A 4 -47.39 5.95 -0.37
N LEU A 5 -46.81 7.07 0.05
CA LEU A 5 -46.03 8.00 -0.75
C LEU A 5 -44.91 7.24 -1.44
N SER A 6 -44.84 7.39 -2.76
CA SER A 6 -43.59 7.28 -3.51
C SER A 6 -42.53 8.08 -2.73
N THR A 7 -41.49 7.40 -2.25
CA THR A 7 -40.34 8.03 -1.62
C THR A 7 -39.66 8.89 -2.69
N THR A 8 -40.08 10.15 -2.78
CA THR A 8 -39.36 11.14 -3.56
C THR A 8 -38.05 11.41 -2.82
N ILE A 9 -36.99 10.76 -3.30
CA ILE A 9 -35.61 11.08 -2.97
C ILE A 9 -35.36 12.48 -3.57
N LEU A 10 -35.47 13.49 -2.73
CA LEU A 10 -35.12 14.86 -3.10
C LEU A 10 -33.64 15.05 -2.75
N ILE A 11 -32.77 14.89 -3.75
CA ILE A 11 -31.33 15.12 -3.60
C ILE A 11 -31.02 16.52 -4.10
N LEU A 12 -30.61 17.39 -3.18
CA LEU A 12 -30.04 18.68 -3.50
C LEU A 12 -28.51 18.52 -3.49
N CYS A 13 -27.90 18.57 -4.67
CA CYS A 13 -26.46 18.59 -4.83
C CYS A 13 -25.98 20.04 -4.81
N ILE A 14 -25.13 20.40 -3.86
CA ILE A 14 -24.45 21.70 -3.86
C ILE A 14 -22.98 21.43 -4.20
N VAL A 15 -22.56 21.93 -5.36
CA VAL A 15 -21.14 22.08 -5.68
C VAL A 15 -20.68 23.39 -5.05
N MET A 16 -19.76 23.33 -4.10
CA MET A 16 -18.99 24.51 -3.69
C MET A 16 -17.59 24.35 -4.25
N ALA A 17 -17.29 25.09 -5.30
CA ALA A 17 -15.96 25.11 -5.89
C ALA A 17 -15.59 26.58 -6.15
N GLU A 18 -14.56 27.09 -5.48
CA GLU A 18 -13.78 28.22 -6.00
C GLU A 18 -12.76 27.62 -6.97
N LEU A 19 -13.16 27.44 -8.23
CA LEU A 19 -12.24 27.00 -9.29
C LEU A 19 -11.65 28.25 -9.92
N ALA A 20 -10.32 28.37 -9.88
CA ALA A 20 -9.60 29.52 -10.41
C ALA A 20 -9.72 29.70 -11.93
N ASP A 21 -10.24 28.70 -12.66
CA ASP A 21 -10.06 28.60 -14.11
C ASP A 21 -11.36 28.33 -14.91
N GLY A 22 -12.53 28.64 -14.35
CA GLY A 22 -13.81 28.62 -15.09
C GLY A 22 -14.31 27.27 -15.60
N GLN A 23 -13.64 26.15 -15.27
CA GLN A 23 -14.11 24.80 -15.56
C GLN A 23 -15.21 24.37 -14.59
N GLU A 24 -16.22 23.66 -15.07
CA GLU A 24 -17.36 23.25 -14.26
C GLU A 24 -17.16 21.85 -13.66
N PHE A 25 -16.79 21.81 -12.39
CA PHE A 25 -16.94 20.61 -11.58
C PHE A 25 -18.42 20.33 -11.38
N ARG A 26 -18.91 19.21 -11.91
CA ARG A 26 -20.33 18.86 -11.88
C ARG A 26 -20.51 17.38 -11.62
N ILE A 27 -21.46 17.06 -10.74
CA ILE A 27 -22.05 15.73 -10.71
C ILE A 27 -22.77 15.54 -12.04
N SER A 28 -22.35 14.53 -12.79
CA SER A 28 -22.87 14.24 -14.13
C SER A 28 -24.08 13.30 -14.07
N SER A 29 -24.11 12.39 -13.09
CA SER A 29 -25.24 11.51 -12.86
C SER A 29 -25.24 10.95 -11.44
N LEU A 30 -26.43 10.54 -10.98
CA LEU A 30 -26.61 9.65 -9.85
C LEU A 30 -27.67 8.62 -10.24
N SER A 31 -27.29 7.34 -10.25
CA SER A 31 -28.23 6.27 -10.55
C SER A 31 -29.07 5.91 -9.33
N ALA A 32 -30.24 5.30 -9.57
CA ALA A 32 -31.07 4.73 -8.51
C ALA A 32 -30.38 3.60 -7.72
N SER A 33 -29.30 3.03 -8.28
CA SER A 33 -28.47 2.01 -7.63
C SER A 33 -27.29 2.59 -6.85
N GLY A 34 -27.21 3.92 -6.70
CA GLY A 34 -26.14 4.58 -5.94
C GLY A 34 -24.85 4.81 -6.70
N THR A 35 -24.85 4.74 -8.03
CA THR A 35 -23.67 5.13 -8.81
C THR A 35 -23.66 6.65 -8.95
N LEU A 36 -22.74 7.31 -8.26
CA LEU A 36 -22.47 8.74 -8.37
C LEU A 36 -21.31 8.95 -9.34
N SER A 37 -21.55 9.73 -10.39
CA SER A 37 -20.51 10.08 -11.37
C SER A 37 -20.30 11.58 -11.41
N TRP A 38 -19.05 12.02 -11.48
CA TRP A 38 -18.70 13.44 -11.66
C TRP A 38 -17.55 13.60 -12.64
N THR A 39 -17.49 14.78 -13.24
CA THR A 39 -16.34 15.19 -14.04
C THR A 39 -15.40 15.99 -13.17
N ASN A 40 -14.14 15.58 -13.19
CA ASN A 40 -13.14 16.16 -12.34
C ASN A 40 -12.33 17.23 -13.09
N VAL A 41 -12.04 18.33 -12.39
CA VAL A 41 -11.43 19.54 -12.95
C VAL A 41 -9.90 19.56 -12.76
N TYR A 42 -9.36 18.78 -11.80
CA TYR A 42 -7.91 18.72 -11.55
C TYR A 42 -7.30 17.45 -12.11
N ALA A 43 -6.28 17.55 -12.98
CA ALA A 43 -5.53 16.36 -13.43
C ALA A 43 -4.86 15.59 -12.27
N ARG A 44 -4.67 16.25 -11.12
CA ARG A 44 -4.04 15.73 -9.90
C ARG A 44 -4.81 16.26 -8.69
N GLY A 45 -5.88 15.59 -8.30
CA GLY A 45 -6.72 16.05 -7.19
C GLY A 45 -7.16 14.91 -6.27
N VAL A 46 -7.77 15.30 -5.15
CA VAL A 46 -8.60 14.42 -4.32
C VAL A 46 -10.02 14.97 -4.29
N CYS A 47 -11.01 14.08 -4.35
CA CYS A 47 -12.41 14.38 -4.17
C CYS A 47 -12.93 13.64 -2.94
N THR A 48 -13.48 14.39 -1.99
CA THR A 48 -14.19 13.87 -0.82
C THR A 48 -15.69 13.86 -1.11
N VAL A 49 -16.29 12.68 -1.01
CA VAL A 49 -17.75 12.54 -0.95
C VAL A 49 -18.17 12.74 0.49
N GLU A 50 -19.13 13.63 0.73
CA GLU A 50 -19.76 13.82 2.04
C GLU A 50 -21.26 13.64 1.94
N SER A 51 -21.88 13.16 3.02
CA SER A 51 -23.34 13.02 3.11
C SER A 51 -23.93 13.69 4.35
N ALA A 52 -25.21 14.05 4.28
CA ALA A 52 -25.97 14.63 5.39
C ALA A 52 -27.45 14.23 5.31
N VAL A 53 -28.14 14.21 6.45
CA VAL A 53 -29.61 14.01 6.53
C VAL A 53 -30.40 15.29 6.25
N SER A 54 -29.71 16.44 6.20
CA SER A 54 -30.26 17.77 5.95
C SER A 54 -29.28 18.59 5.09
N PRO A 55 -29.75 19.50 4.20
CA PRO A 55 -28.86 20.39 3.45
C PRO A 55 -28.00 21.28 4.35
N GLN A 56 -28.45 21.55 5.57
CA GLN A 56 -27.71 22.35 6.56
C GLN A 56 -26.63 21.54 7.30
N GLY A 57 -26.55 20.22 7.07
CA GLY A 57 -25.65 19.32 7.77
C GLY A 57 -26.25 18.72 9.05
N PRO A 58 -25.43 18.10 9.92
CA PRO A 58 -23.98 17.97 9.78
C PRO A 58 -23.59 17.15 8.56
N TRP A 59 -22.53 17.59 7.86
CA TRP A 59 -21.95 16.87 6.74
C TRP A 59 -20.87 15.92 7.26
N LEU A 60 -20.99 14.65 6.90
CA LEU A 60 -20.06 13.62 7.33
C LEU A 60 -19.27 13.10 6.12
N PRO A 61 -17.94 12.95 6.24
CA PRO A 61 -17.12 12.40 5.18
C PRO A 61 -17.46 10.93 4.97
N GLU A 62 -17.74 10.54 3.74
CA GLU A 62 -18.01 9.15 3.37
C GLU A 62 -16.75 8.47 2.85
N ARG A 63 -16.06 9.10 1.88
CA ARG A 63 -14.85 8.53 1.27
C ARG A 63 -14.10 9.55 0.42
N ASN A 64 -12.77 9.38 0.35
CA ASN A 64 -11.92 10.11 -0.59
C ASN A 64 -11.62 9.28 -1.85
N PHE A 65 -11.44 9.98 -2.96
CA PHE A 65 -11.07 9.40 -4.24
C PHE A 65 -9.97 10.25 -4.90
N TYR A 66 -8.93 9.61 -5.40
CA TYR A 66 -8.00 10.27 -6.30
C TYR A 66 -8.68 10.64 -7.59
N THR A 67 -8.35 11.82 -8.10
CA THR A 67 -8.97 12.35 -9.29
C THR A 67 -7.97 12.39 -10.43
N THR A 68 -7.88 11.29 -11.17
CA THR A 68 -6.87 11.03 -12.20
C THR A 68 -7.44 10.95 -13.62
N ALA A 69 -8.77 10.94 -13.73
CA ALA A 69 -9.50 10.83 -14.99
C ALA A 69 -10.46 11.99 -15.18
N LYS A 70 -10.87 12.20 -16.43
CA LYS A 70 -11.87 13.22 -16.81
C LYS A 70 -13.24 12.94 -16.19
N THR A 71 -13.60 11.67 -16.05
CA THR A 71 -14.85 11.22 -15.42
C THR A 71 -14.54 10.15 -14.40
N ILE A 72 -15.13 10.26 -13.22
CA ILE A 72 -14.99 9.31 -12.13
C ILE A 72 -16.38 8.81 -11.78
N GLU A 73 -16.50 7.50 -11.59
CA GLU A 73 -17.73 6.86 -11.13
C GLU A 73 -17.45 6.10 -9.84
N VAL A 74 -18.27 6.34 -8.83
CA VAL A 74 -18.17 5.65 -7.55
C VAL A 74 -19.53 5.17 -7.10
N ARG A 75 -19.54 4.09 -6.33
CA ARG A 75 -20.76 3.69 -5.62
C ARG A 75 -20.81 4.41 -4.27
N VAL A 76 -21.92 5.11 -4.05
CA VAL A 76 -22.32 5.65 -2.75
C VAL A 76 -23.48 4.84 -2.21
N THR A 77 -23.55 4.72 -0.89
CA THR A 77 -24.66 4.02 -0.24
C THR A 77 -25.91 4.89 -0.31
N ILE A 78 -26.98 4.38 -0.92
CA ILE A 78 -28.31 4.97 -0.84
C ILE A 78 -29.05 4.27 0.32
N SER A 79 -29.51 5.05 1.29
CA SER A 79 -30.36 4.59 2.39
C SER A 79 -31.84 4.87 2.11
N ASP A 80 -32.74 4.20 2.83
CA ASP A 80 -34.19 4.47 2.78
C ASP A 80 -34.55 5.87 3.31
N GLU A 81 -33.64 6.51 4.04
CA GLU A 81 -33.74 7.89 4.48
C GLU A 81 -33.26 8.87 3.40
N ARG A 82 -33.89 10.06 3.34
CA ARG A 82 -33.41 11.15 2.49
C ARG A 82 -31.99 11.53 2.89
N ARG A 83 -31.06 11.45 1.94
CA ARG A 83 -29.69 11.93 2.09
C ARG A 83 -29.37 13.00 1.06
N PHE A 84 -28.51 13.92 1.47
CA PHE A 84 -27.87 14.93 0.65
C PHE A 84 -26.43 14.54 0.46
N PHE A 85 -25.90 14.73 -0.74
CA PHE A 85 -24.51 14.48 -1.05
C PHE A 85 -23.88 15.77 -1.56
N ARG A 86 -22.64 16.02 -1.13
CA ARG A 86 -21.78 17.03 -1.74
C ARG A 86 -20.42 16.44 -2.01
N LEU A 87 -19.73 17.05 -2.95
CA LEU A 87 -18.37 16.71 -3.30
C LEU A 87 -17.48 17.91 -2.99
N LEU A 88 -16.41 17.67 -2.25
CA LEU A 88 -15.35 18.64 -2.02
C LEU A 88 -14.12 18.19 -2.80
N THR A 89 -13.43 19.09 -3.48
CA THR A 89 -12.22 18.74 -4.22
C THR A 89 -11.07 19.64 -3.82
N SER A 90 -9.89 19.04 -3.74
CA SER A 90 -8.63 19.72 -3.47
C SER A 90 -7.61 19.36 -4.55
N ASP A 91 -6.91 20.38 -5.05
CA ASP A 91 -5.75 20.19 -5.91
C ASP A 91 -4.59 19.64 -5.09
N ILE A 92 -3.98 18.57 -5.57
CA ILE A 92 -2.79 17.95 -4.97
C ILE A 92 -1.62 17.92 -5.97
N SER A 93 -1.56 18.92 -6.86
CA SER A 93 -0.41 19.17 -7.72
C SER A 93 0.89 19.30 -6.93
N SER A 94 2.02 19.28 -7.63
CA SER A 94 3.35 19.40 -7.05
C SER A 94 3.51 20.67 -6.18
N GLY A 95 4.42 20.60 -5.20
CA GLY A 95 4.72 21.68 -4.26
C GLY A 95 3.97 21.62 -2.93
N THR A 96 4.39 22.47 -1.99
CA THR A 96 3.95 22.45 -0.59
C THR A 96 2.45 22.57 -0.40
N ALA A 97 1.76 23.38 -1.22
CA ALA A 97 0.31 23.54 -1.10
C ALA A 97 -0.43 22.25 -1.44
N GLY A 98 -0.05 21.58 -2.54
CA GLY A 98 -0.66 20.30 -2.91
C GLY A 98 -0.28 19.17 -1.95
N PHE A 99 0.94 19.19 -1.41
CA PHE A 99 1.32 18.27 -0.33
C PHE A 99 0.47 18.46 0.94
N ASN A 100 0.24 19.71 1.38
CA ASN A 100 -0.65 19.99 2.51
C ASN A 100 -2.09 19.52 2.26
N ASN A 101 -2.59 19.70 1.03
CA ASN A 101 -3.90 19.19 0.63
C ASN A 101 -3.95 17.65 0.63
N LEU A 102 -2.87 16.99 0.22
CA LEU A 102 -2.72 15.54 0.31
C LEU A 102 -2.76 15.09 1.78
N LEU A 103 -1.98 15.70 2.67
CA LEU A 103 -2.01 15.38 4.11
C LEU A 103 -3.42 15.54 4.68
N ALA A 104 -4.12 16.62 4.33
CA ALA A 104 -5.49 16.89 4.77
C ALA A 104 -6.52 15.89 4.19
N SER A 105 -6.16 15.07 3.21
CA SER A 105 -7.01 13.99 2.68
C SER A 105 -6.85 12.65 3.41
N TYR A 106 -5.89 12.57 4.34
CA TYR A 106 -5.65 11.39 5.16
C TYR A 106 -6.07 11.66 6.62
N GLY A 107 -6.29 10.58 7.35
CA GLY A 107 -6.92 10.58 8.66
C GLY A 107 -6.05 9.96 9.76
N ILE A 108 -6.68 9.08 10.53
CA ILE A 108 -6.09 8.48 11.72
C ILE A 108 -5.03 7.44 11.33
N LEU A 109 -3.94 7.43 12.10
CA LEU A 109 -2.97 6.34 12.12
C LEU A 109 -3.45 5.26 13.11
N SER A 110 -3.32 4.00 12.72
CA SER A 110 -3.71 2.86 13.56
C SER A 110 -2.80 1.65 13.33
N THR A 111 -2.63 0.84 14.36
CA THR A 111 -2.08 -0.51 14.24
C THR A 111 -3.17 -1.48 13.82
N VAL A 112 -2.95 -2.17 12.70
CA VAL A 112 -3.88 -3.19 12.17
C VAL A 112 -3.43 -4.61 12.47
N ALA A 113 -2.13 -4.82 12.72
CA ALA A 113 -1.61 -6.12 13.14
C ALA A 113 -0.33 -5.96 13.95
N GLY A 114 -0.09 -6.90 14.86
CA GLY A 114 1.12 -6.95 15.67
C GLY A 114 1.02 -6.14 16.96
N ARG A 115 1.61 -6.67 18.04
CA ARG A 115 1.64 -6.03 19.36
C ARG A 115 3.00 -5.50 19.80
N GLY A 116 4.04 -5.58 18.96
CA GLY A 116 5.30 -4.88 19.25
C GLY A 116 6.27 -5.52 20.23
N GLN A 117 6.15 -6.81 20.56
CA GLN A 117 6.77 -7.31 21.79
C GLN A 117 8.28 -7.58 21.66
N PHE A 118 8.75 -8.11 20.53
CA PHE A 118 10.09 -8.69 20.41
C PHE A 118 10.84 -8.21 19.15
N ASP A 119 12.18 -8.29 19.15
CA ASP A 119 13.06 -7.83 18.07
C ASP A 119 14.15 -8.83 17.62
N ASP A 120 13.95 -10.13 17.82
CA ASP A 120 14.94 -11.13 17.39
C ASP A 120 14.79 -11.55 15.91
N ASP A 121 15.91 -11.48 15.19
CA ASP A 121 16.08 -11.80 13.77
C ASP A 121 15.88 -13.27 13.39
N LEU A 122 15.82 -14.18 14.37
CA LEU A 122 15.79 -15.62 14.12
C LEU A 122 14.67 -16.36 14.86
N VAL A 123 13.81 -15.64 15.57
CA VAL A 123 12.74 -16.25 16.37
C VAL A 123 11.40 -16.15 15.66
N ASN A 124 10.69 -17.28 15.62
CA ASN A 124 9.28 -17.33 15.33
C ASN A 124 8.49 -17.11 16.63
N TYR A 125 7.73 -16.03 16.69
CA TYR A 125 6.88 -15.66 17.82
C TYR A 125 5.42 -16.05 17.63
N TRP A 126 5.05 -16.62 16.48
CA TRP A 126 3.70 -17.09 16.25
C TRP A 126 3.32 -18.18 17.25
N GLN A 127 2.09 -18.11 17.75
CA GLN A 127 1.51 -19.11 18.64
C GLN A 127 0.13 -19.50 18.09
N PRO A 128 -0.29 -20.78 18.20
CA PRO A 128 -1.59 -21.22 17.72
C PRO A 128 -2.79 -20.46 18.29
N GLU A 129 -2.64 -19.88 19.49
CA GLU A 129 -3.67 -19.07 20.15
C GLU A 129 -3.96 -17.73 19.46
N PHE A 130 -3.13 -17.28 18.51
CA PHE A 130 -3.43 -16.07 17.73
C PHE A 130 -4.36 -16.32 16.55
N GLU A 131 -4.54 -17.57 16.14
CA GLU A 131 -5.36 -17.91 14.97
C GLU A 131 -6.83 -17.56 15.23
N GLY A 132 -7.38 -16.65 14.43
CA GLY A 132 -8.74 -16.15 14.54
C GLY A 132 -8.94 -15.06 15.61
N GLU A 133 -7.90 -14.66 16.33
CA GLU A 133 -7.96 -13.64 17.37
C GLU A 133 -7.68 -12.22 16.82
N PRO A 134 -7.90 -11.14 17.62
CA PRO A 134 -7.61 -9.78 17.18
C PRO A 134 -6.17 -9.63 16.70
N ALA A 135 -6.01 -9.14 15.47
CA ALA A 135 -4.72 -9.06 14.78
C ALA A 135 -3.67 -8.19 15.52
N ASN A 136 -4.12 -7.16 16.24
CA ASN A 136 -3.27 -6.29 17.06
C ASN A 136 -2.83 -6.92 18.39
N SER A 137 -3.29 -8.14 18.71
CA SER A 137 -2.84 -8.92 19.88
C SER A 137 -1.79 -9.98 19.55
N ALA A 138 -1.64 -10.30 18.26
CA ALA A 138 -0.69 -11.29 17.77
C ALA A 138 0.76 -10.79 17.77
N ASN A 139 1.72 -11.68 17.97
CA ASN A 139 3.12 -11.39 17.71
C ASN A 139 3.44 -11.70 16.25
N LEU A 140 3.84 -10.66 15.51
CA LEU A 140 4.41 -10.85 14.18
C LEU A 140 5.92 -11.09 14.29
N SER A 141 6.47 -11.90 13.40
CA SER A 141 7.86 -12.38 13.45
C SER A 141 8.67 -11.80 12.29
N ARG A 142 8.96 -10.50 12.37
CA ARG A 142 9.59 -9.72 11.29
C ARG A 142 8.74 -9.72 10.01
N PRO A 143 7.57 -9.09 10.04
CA PRO A 143 6.81 -8.84 8.84
C PRO A 143 7.61 -7.94 7.90
N HIS A 144 7.76 -8.34 6.64
CA HIS A 144 8.55 -7.57 5.68
C HIS A 144 7.71 -6.78 4.70
N PHE A 145 6.49 -7.25 4.43
CA PHE A 145 5.63 -6.68 3.42
C PHE A 145 4.16 -6.93 3.79
N ALA A 146 3.31 -5.92 3.60
CA ALA A 146 1.87 -6.06 3.73
C ALA A 146 1.16 -5.38 2.54
N MET A 147 0.14 -6.03 2.01
CA MET A 147 -0.66 -5.52 0.90
C MET A 147 -2.10 -6.01 1.02
N ALA A 148 -3.05 -5.16 0.63
CA ALA A 148 -4.47 -5.49 0.71
C ALA A 148 -5.08 -5.91 -0.63
N ASP A 149 -6.11 -6.75 -0.58
CA ASP A 149 -7.02 -6.99 -1.71
C ASP A 149 -8.15 -5.95 -1.78
N ALA A 150 -9.03 -6.05 -2.77
CA ALA A 150 -10.14 -5.09 -2.93
C ALA A 150 -11.28 -5.30 -1.91
N ALA A 151 -11.31 -6.45 -1.23
CA ALA A 151 -12.25 -6.72 -0.15
C ALA A 151 -11.77 -6.13 1.19
N GLY A 152 -10.56 -5.59 1.25
CA GLY A 152 -9.98 -4.99 2.45
C GLY A 152 -9.28 -6.00 3.36
N ASN A 153 -9.03 -7.23 2.88
CA ASN A 153 -8.16 -8.15 3.61
C ASN A 153 -6.70 -7.71 3.43
N ILE A 154 -5.92 -7.73 4.51
CA ILE A 154 -4.50 -7.39 4.49
C ILE A 154 -3.67 -8.65 4.61
N PHE A 155 -2.85 -8.96 3.59
CA PHE A 155 -1.94 -10.08 3.60
C PHE A 155 -0.55 -9.62 4.04
N ILE A 156 0.10 -10.40 4.89
CA ILE A 156 1.38 -10.07 5.53
C ILE A 156 2.36 -11.20 5.25
N ALA A 157 3.51 -10.87 4.65
CA ALA A 157 4.65 -11.77 4.57
C ALA A 157 5.40 -11.72 5.90
N ASP A 158 5.06 -12.64 6.79
CA ASP A 158 5.68 -12.77 8.10
C ASP A 158 6.90 -13.70 8.00
N LYS A 159 8.08 -13.08 7.81
CA LYS A 159 9.27 -13.77 7.32
C LYS A 159 9.73 -14.87 8.28
N ASN A 160 9.94 -14.55 9.55
CA ASN A 160 10.44 -15.54 10.51
C ASN A 160 9.32 -16.42 11.05
N SER A 161 8.06 -16.05 10.82
CA SER A 161 6.95 -16.97 11.03
C SER A 161 6.83 -17.97 9.89
N HIS A 162 7.64 -17.93 8.83
CA HIS A 162 7.55 -18.87 7.71
C HIS A 162 6.12 -19.00 7.13
N ALA A 163 5.36 -17.91 7.16
CA ALA A 163 3.95 -17.91 6.85
C ALA A 163 3.49 -16.62 6.18
N ILE A 164 2.37 -16.73 5.46
CA ILE A 164 1.56 -15.61 5.02
C ILE A 164 0.34 -15.54 5.93
N LEU A 165 0.19 -14.41 6.59
CA LEU A 165 -0.93 -14.11 7.46
C LEU A 165 -1.92 -13.23 6.72
N LYS A 166 -3.19 -13.30 7.10
CA LYS A 166 -4.29 -12.52 6.55
C LYS A 166 -5.06 -11.88 7.69
N VAL A 167 -5.17 -10.57 7.68
CA VAL A 167 -6.09 -9.82 8.54
C VAL A 167 -7.37 -9.56 7.76
N THR A 168 -8.49 -10.02 8.29
CA THR A 168 -9.82 -9.79 7.71
C THR A 168 -10.38 -8.42 8.13
N PRO A 169 -11.38 -7.87 7.41
CA PRO A 169 -11.96 -6.56 7.75
C PRO A 169 -12.57 -6.45 9.15
N ASP A 170 -12.88 -7.57 9.79
CA ASP A 170 -13.34 -7.64 11.19
C ASP A 170 -12.19 -7.51 12.22
N GLY A 171 -10.95 -7.40 11.75
CA GLY A 171 -9.76 -7.21 12.57
C GLY A 171 -9.18 -8.49 13.16
N THR A 172 -9.59 -9.67 12.69
CA THR A 172 -9.01 -10.97 13.11
C THR A 172 -7.88 -11.40 12.18
N ILE A 173 -6.91 -12.17 12.68
CA ILE A 173 -5.75 -12.66 11.92
C ILE A 173 -5.81 -14.17 11.71
N HIS A 174 -5.47 -14.61 10.50
CA HIS A 174 -5.51 -16.02 10.09
C HIS A 174 -4.27 -16.41 9.30
N THR A 175 -3.84 -17.65 9.42
CA THR A 175 -2.79 -18.22 8.57
C THR A 175 -3.40 -18.68 7.24
N VAL A 176 -2.84 -18.24 6.11
CA VAL A 176 -3.36 -18.62 4.78
C VAL A 176 -2.36 -19.40 3.94
N ALA A 177 -1.06 -19.30 4.24
CA ALA A 177 -0.03 -20.18 3.70
C ALA A 177 1.14 -20.31 4.68
N GLY A 178 1.82 -21.45 4.69
CA GLY A 178 2.85 -21.74 5.70
C GLY A 178 2.32 -22.59 6.85
N THR A 179 3.23 -23.28 7.54
CA THR A 179 2.92 -24.09 8.75
C THR A 179 3.64 -23.56 9.99
N HIS A 180 4.20 -22.35 9.93
CA HIS A 180 5.07 -21.80 10.97
C HIS A 180 6.39 -22.54 11.21
N GLU A 181 6.74 -23.47 10.31
CA GLU A 181 8.00 -24.18 10.30
C GLU A 181 8.67 -24.02 8.94
N ALA A 182 9.96 -23.66 8.95
CA ALA A 182 10.75 -23.55 7.74
C ALA A 182 10.83 -24.90 7.00
N GLY A 183 10.61 -24.91 5.69
CA GLY A 183 10.84 -26.10 4.88
C GLY A 183 10.34 -25.98 3.45
N ASP A 184 10.56 -27.04 2.67
CA ASP A 184 10.09 -27.19 1.30
C ASP A 184 9.38 -28.54 1.11
N ASP A 185 8.13 -28.50 0.63
CA ASP A 185 7.31 -29.68 0.30
C ASP A 185 7.29 -30.00 -1.20
N GLY A 186 8.19 -29.39 -1.98
CA GLY A 186 8.26 -29.56 -3.43
C GLY A 186 7.31 -28.62 -4.19
N ASN A 187 6.94 -29.01 -5.41
CA ASN A 187 6.23 -28.14 -6.36
C ASN A 187 4.79 -28.58 -6.66
N GLN A 188 4.32 -29.67 -6.03
CA GLN A 188 2.96 -30.16 -6.27
C GLN A 188 1.93 -29.22 -5.60
N PRO A 189 0.77 -28.97 -6.25
CA PRO A 189 -0.31 -28.20 -5.65
C PRO A 189 -0.75 -28.77 -4.31
N ARG A 190 -1.02 -27.91 -3.33
CA ARG A 190 -1.51 -28.31 -2.00
C ARG A 190 -2.22 -27.17 -1.29
N ILE A 191 -2.99 -27.47 -0.25
CA ILE A 191 -3.60 -26.44 0.60
C ILE A 191 -2.49 -25.59 1.25
N GLY A 192 -2.62 -24.27 1.15
CA GLY A 192 -1.59 -23.31 1.59
C GLY A 192 -1.18 -23.48 3.04
N THR A 193 -2.14 -23.64 3.94
CA THR A 193 -1.90 -23.83 5.39
C THR A 193 -1.25 -25.16 5.76
N ASN A 194 -1.17 -26.10 4.80
CA ASN A 194 -0.45 -27.35 4.99
C ASN A 194 0.96 -27.30 4.38
N ALA A 195 1.30 -26.25 3.63
CA ALA A 195 2.56 -26.14 2.89
C ALA A 195 3.61 -25.44 3.73
N ARG A 196 4.81 -26.01 3.83
CA ARG A 196 5.97 -25.32 4.40
C ARG A 196 6.49 -24.27 3.43
N LEU A 197 6.70 -23.06 3.95
CA LEU A 197 7.41 -21.97 3.31
C LEU A 197 8.73 -21.75 4.05
N SER A 198 9.67 -21.03 3.43
CA SER A 198 10.93 -20.67 4.08
C SER A 198 11.29 -19.22 3.83
N SER A 199 11.25 -18.42 4.91
CA SER A 199 11.50 -16.97 4.92
C SER A 199 10.72 -16.19 3.85
N PRO A 200 9.37 -16.29 3.77
CA PRO A 200 8.61 -15.52 2.81
C PRO A 200 8.85 -14.02 3.03
N ASN A 201 9.38 -13.32 2.03
CA ASN A 201 9.98 -11.99 2.24
C ASN A 201 9.21 -10.87 1.51
N GLY A 202 8.61 -11.19 0.38
CA GLY A 202 7.81 -10.27 -0.42
C GLY A 202 6.52 -10.94 -0.89
N LEU A 203 5.50 -10.13 -1.15
CA LEU A 203 4.25 -10.59 -1.72
C LEU A 203 3.68 -9.58 -2.71
N TRP A 204 2.80 -10.06 -3.58
CA TRP A 204 2.00 -9.24 -4.49
C TRP A 204 0.56 -9.75 -4.44
N VAL A 205 -0.40 -8.91 -4.08
CA VAL A 205 -1.81 -9.29 -3.89
C VAL A 205 -2.63 -8.70 -5.02
N ARG A 206 -3.48 -9.50 -5.64
CA ARG A 206 -4.43 -9.03 -6.64
C ARG A 206 -5.72 -8.55 -5.97
N ALA A 207 -6.45 -7.70 -6.69
CA ALA A 207 -7.75 -7.20 -6.25
C ALA A 207 -8.74 -8.33 -5.88
N ASP A 208 -8.64 -9.49 -6.52
CA ASP A 208 -9.50 -10.65 -6.27
C ASP A 208 -9.10 -11.49 -5.03
N GLY A 209 -7.97 -11.18 -4.39
CA GLY A 209 -7.43 -11.93 -3.25
C GLY A 209 -6.43 -13.03 -3.61
N THR A 210 -6.06 -13.19 -4.88
CA THR A 210 -4.93 -14.05 -5.27
C THR A 210 -3.62 -13.46 -4.75
N VAL A 211 -2.77 -14.27 -4.12
CA VAL A 211 -1.50 -13.83 -3.54
C VAL A 211 -0.32 -14.50 -4.22
N PHE A 212 0.66 -13.72 -4.66
CA PHE A 212 1.97 -14.23 -5.08
C PHE A 212 2.97 -14.02 -3.96
N ILE A 213 3.78 -15.05 -3.71
CA ILE A 213 4.65 -15.12 -2.53
C ILE A 213 6.07 -15.36 -3.00
N LEU A 214 6.99 -14.53 -2.51
CA LEU A 214 8.42 -14.75 -2.63
C LEU A 214 8.86 -15.70 -1.52
N ASP A 215 8.83 -17.01 -1.80
CA ASP A 215 9.27 -18.09 -0.91
C ASP A 215 10.80 -18.21 -1.03
N THR A 216 11.46 -17.23 -0.44
CA THR A 216 12.82 -16.77 -0.75
C THR A 216 13.88 -17.86 -0.57
N ASP A 217 13.89 -18.52 0.58
CA ASP A 217 14.91 -19.53 0.90
C ASP A 217 14.66 -20.85 0.16
N ASN A 218 13.41 -21.09 -0.26
CA ASN A 218 13.07 -22.21 -1.15
C ASN A 218 13.36 -21.88 -2.63
N GLY A 219 13.70 -20.63 -2.95
CA GLY A 219 13.96 -20.20 -4.33
C GLY A 219 12.72 -20.29 -5.22
N LYS A 220 11.53 -19.94 -4.70
CA LYS A 220 10.27 -20.08 -5.44
C LYS A 220 9.46 -18.80 -5.42
N VAL A 221 8.74 -18.57 -6.52
CA VAL A 221 7.57 -17.71 -6.50
C VAL A 221 6.34 -18.60 -6.48
N ARG A 222 5.54 -18.48 -5.43
CA ARG A 222 4.33 -19.28 -5.21
C ARG A 222 3.10 -18.45 -5.53
N ARG A 223 2.01 -19.12 -5.90
CA ARG A 223 0.70 -18.53 -6.13
C ARG A 223 -0.30 -19.20 -5.18
N LEU A 224 -0.96 -18.41 -4.35
CA LEU A 224 -2.06 -18.83 -3.48
C LEU A 224 -3.37 -18.35 -4.12
N GLY A 225 -4.20 -19.29 -4.54
CA GLY A 225 -5.55 -19.00 -5.04
C GLY A 225 -6.52 -18.64 -3.93
N THR A 226 -7.64 -18.01 -4.29
CA THR A 226 -8.74 -17.68 -3.37
C THR A 226 -9.45 -18.91 -2.80
N ASP A 227 -9.23 -20.08 -3.41
CA ASP A 227 -9.64 -21.41 -2.96
C ASP A 227 -8.68 -22.01 -1.91
N GLY A 228 -7.60 -21.30 -1.55
CA GLY A 228 -6.58 -21.75 -0.62
C GLY A 228 -5.57 -22.71 -1.23
N LEU A 229 -5.61 -22.96 -2.55
CA LEU A 229 -4.65 -23.82 -3.23
C LEU A 229 -3.35 -23.05 -3.48
N LEU A 230 -2.24 -23.56 -2.95
CA LEU A 230 -0.90 -23.05 -3.19
C LEU A 230 -0.22 -23.86 -4.31
N THR A 231 0.22 -23.17 -5.35
CA THR A 231 0.99 -23.72 -6.48
C THR A 231 2.33 -23.01 -6.63
N THR A 232 3.26 -23.60 -7.36
CA THR A 232 4.52 -22.94 -7.75
C THR A 232 4.32 -22.26 -9.10
N LEU A 233 4.47 -20.93 -9.15
CA LEU A 233 4.42 -20.17 -10.41
C LEU A 233 5.69 -20.41 -11.23
N PHE A 234 6.86 -20.29 -10.58
CA PHE A 234 8.15 -20.70 -11.14
C PHE A 234 9.19 -20.92 -10.04
N THR A 235 10.22 -21.71 -10.36
CA THR A 235 11.40 -21.94 -9.51
C THR A 235 12.58 -21.10 -10.00
N VAL A 236 13.41 -20.67 -9.07
CA VAL A 236 14.59 -19.84 -9.31
C VAL A 236 15.84 -20.65 -9.02
N ASP A 237 16.52 -21.08 -10.08
CA ASP A 237 17.79 -21.79 -9.94
C ASP A 237 18.79 -20.92 -9.16
N LYS A 238 19.40 -21.50 -8.13
CA LYS A 238 20.34 -20.88 -7.17
C LYS A 238 19.71 -20.01 -6.07
N GLY A 239 18.40 -20.06 -5.88
CA GLY A 239 17.69 -19.37 -4.79
C GLY A 239 17.41 -17.90 -5.08
N ILE A 240 16.65 -17.25 -4.20
CA ILE A 240 16.30 -15.81 -4.29
C ILE A 240 16.98 -15.07 -3.14
N LYS A 241 18.31 -14.99 -3.15
CA LYS A 241 19.03 -14.46 -1.99
C LYS A 241 18.73 -12.97 -1.79
N GLY A 242 18.41 -12.57 -0.57
CA GLY A 242 18.10 -11.18 -0.24
C GLY A 242 16.90 -10.59 -1.00
N GLY A 243 16.11 -11.41 -1.70
CA GLY A 243 14.96 -10.91 -2.46
C GLY A 243 13.86 -10.39 -1.56
N ARG A 244 13.36 -9.19 -1.88
CA ARG A 244 12.35 -8.46 -1.10
C ARG A 244 11.20 -7.98 -1.99
N GLY A 245 11.53 -7.32 -3.10
CA GLY A 245 10.55 -6.87 -4.08
C GLY A 245 10.01 -8.00 -4.97
N LEU A 246 8.70 -8.05 -5.13
CA LEU A 246 7.98 -8.92 -6.06
C LEU A 246 6.83 -8.13 -6.69
N TRP A 247 6.70 -8.21 -8.01
CA TRP A 247 5.55 -7.73 -8.75
C TRP A 247 5.15 -8.77 -9.80
N VAL A 248 3.87 -9.07 -9.90
CA VAL A 248 3.31 -10.02 -10.87
C VAL A 248 2.19 -9.33 -11.64
N ARG A 249 2.24 -9.42 -12.97
CA ARG A 249 1.19 -8.87 -13.83
C ARG A 249 -0.12 -9.63 -13.63
N ASP A 250 -1.26 -8.95 -13.77
CA ASP A 250 -2.59 -9.54 -13.54
C ASP A 250 -2.91 -10.77 -14.40
N ASP A 251 -2.32 -10.86 -15.60
CA ASP A 251 -2.47 -12.03 -16.49
C ASP A 251 -1.52 -13.19 -16.13
N GLU A 252 -0.71 -13.05 -15.08
CA GLU A 252 0.25 -14.02 -14.56
C GLU A 252 1.34 -14.45 -15.57
N THR A 253 1.57 -13.67 -16.63
CA THR A 253 2.55 -14.01 -17.67
C THR A 253 3.90 -13.31 -17.53
N LEU A 254 4.01 -12.36 -16.61
CA LEU A 254 5.19 -11.53 -16.37
C LEU A 254 5.35 -11.28 -14.87
N ALA A 255 6.56 -11.50 -14.37
CA ALA A 255 6.93 -11.11 -13.01
C ALA A 255 8.29 -10.43 -12.99
N TYR A 256 8.44 -9.47 -12.08
CA TYR A 256 9.72 -8.88 -11.68
C TYR A 256 9.96 -9.18 -10.22
N PHE A 257 11.19 -9.54 -9.88
CA PHE A 257 11.58 -9.78 -8.49
C PHE A 257 13.03 -9.38 -8.25
N ALA A 258 13.31 -8.92 -7.04
CA ALA A 258 14.67 -8.62 -6.60
C ALA A 258 15.38 -9.91 -6.15
N SER A 259 16.66 -10.03 -6.48
CA SER A 259 17.54 -11.10 -6.00
C SER A 259 18.98 -10.59 -5.96
N GLU A 260 19.58 -10.51 -4.78
CA GLU A 260 20.88 -9.90 -4.51
C GLU A 260 21.00 -8.49 -5.14
N THR A 261 21.82 -8.40 -6.19
CA THR A 261 22.19 -7.20 -6.92
C THR A 261 21.48 -7.11 -8.27
N GLU A 262 20.45 -7.94 -8.49
CA GLU A 262 19.72 -8.08 -9.75
C GLU A 262 18.21 -7.88 -9.59
N ILE A 263 17.63 -7.13 -10.52
CA ILE A 263 16.22 -7.25 -10.85
C ILE A 263 16.11 -8.37 -11.89
N ARG A 264 15.42 -9.44 -11.53
CA ARG A 264 15.14 -10.57 -12.41
C ARG A 264 13.74 -10.45 -12.98
N ARG A 265 13.60 -10.87 -14.24
CA ARG A 265 12.33 -10.91 -14.98
C ARG A 265 12.02 -12.34 -15.34
N TRP A 266 10.80 -12.77 -15.03
CA TRP A 266 10.27 -14.04 -15.50
C TRP A 266 9.16 -13.81 -16.52
N THR A 267 9.11 -14.65 -17.55
CA THR A 267 7.95 -14.77 -18.43
C THR A 267 7.62 -16.24 -18.64
N ALA A 268 6.33 -16.56 -18.82
CA ALA A 268 5.89 -17.93 -19.07
C ALA A 268 6.57 -18.58 -20.29
N SER A 269 6.89 -17.78 -21.32
CA SER A 269 7.49 -18.28 -22.57
C SER A 269 9.02 -18.39 -22.56
N ASN A 270 9.73 -17.55 -21.79
CA ASN A 270 11.19 -17.47 -21.84
C ASN A 270 11.89 -17.77 -20.51
N GLY A 271 11.13 -18.13 -19.47
CA GLY A 271 11.66 -18.36 -18.13
C GLY A 271 12.28 -17.09 -17.54
N ILE A 272 13.28 -17.28 -16.69
CA ILE A 272 13.92 -16.20 -15.93
C ILE A 272 15.13 -15.64 -16.68
N LYS A 273 15.24 -14.32 -16.74
CA LYS A 273 16.40 -13.56 -17.23
C LYS A 273 16.75 -12.43 -16.25
N THR A 274 18.01 -12.04 -16.20
CA THR A 274 18.42 -10.78 -15.57
C THR A 274 17.84 -9.63 -16.39
N PHE A 275 17.04 -8.77 -15.76
CA PHE A 275 16.51 -7.55 -16.39
C PHE A 275 17.48 -6.39 -16.23
N ARG A 276 18.03 -6.27 -15.02
CA ARG A 276 19.12 -5.37 -14.65
C ARG A 276 19.92 -5.93 -13.49
N ASP A 277 21.20 -5.59 -13.44
CA ASP A 277 22.19 -6.03 -12.45
C ASP A 277 22.92 -4.83 -11.83
N ASN A 278 24.02 -5.05 -11.11
CA ASN A 278 24.88 -3.99 -10.55
C ASN A 278 24.14 -3.02 -9.60
N PHE A 279 23.16 -3.53 -8.86
CA PHE A 279 22.66 -2.88 -7.64
C PHE A 279 23.53 -3.27 -6.44
N VAL A 280 23.37 -2.60 -5.31
CA VAL A 280 24.14 -2.89 -4.09
C VAL A 280 23.38 -3.85 -3.17
N ASP A 281 22.16 -3.48 -2.76
CA ASP A 281 21.26 -4.33 -1.96
C ASP A 281 19.82 -3.93 -2.27
N LEU A 282 19.16 -4.64 -3.19
CA LEU A 282 17.82 -4.27 -3.63
C LEU A 282 16.78 -4.39 -2.51
N GLY A 283 15.96 -3.36 -2.36
CA GLY A 283 14.75 -3.37 -1.53
C GLY A 283 13.54 -3.87 -2.32
N ASN A 284 12.43 -3.14 -2.21
CA ASN A 284 11.18 -3.44 -2.91
C ASN A 284 11.20 -2.86 -4.33
N LEU A 285 10.24 -3.32 -5.13
CA LEU A 285 10.00 -2.82 -6.46
C LEU A 285 8.51 -2.80 -6.78
N VAL A 286 8.14 -1.92 -7.71
CA VAL A 286 6.79 -1.80 -8.28
C VAL A 286 6.92 -1.50 -9.77
N VAL A 287 5.88 -1.75 -10.55
CA VAL A 287 5.88 -1.47 -12.00
C VAL A 287 4.86 -0.39 -12.30
N ASP A 288 5.26 0.63 -13.07
CA ASP A 288 4.34 1.69 -13.51
C ASP A 288 3.47 1.25 -14.70
N GLU A 289 2.46 2.04 -15.03
CA GLU A 289 1.52 1.77 -16.12
C GLU A 289 2.17 1.65 -17.51
N THR A 290 3.38 2.20 -17.68
CA THR A 290 4.16 2.11 -18.92
C THR A 290 5.09 0.90 -18.95
N GLY A 291 5.14 0.12 -17.87
CA GLY A 291 5.96 -1.08 -17.74
C GLY A 291 7.39 -0.82 -17.23
N ASN A 292 7.71 0.37 -16.72
CA ASN A 292 9.01 0.59 -16.08
C ASN A 292 8.98 0.04 -14.66
N VAL A 293 10.10 -0.55 -14.23
CA VAL A 293 10.28 -1.00 -12.85
C VAL A 293 10.82 0.16 -12.03
N ILE A 294 10.14 0.53 -10.96
CA ILE A 294 10.68 1.42 -9.93
C ILE A 294 11.23 0.55 -8.81
N ALA A 295 12.52 0.67 -8.52
CA ALA A 295 13.21 -0.17 -7.54
C ALA A 295 14.01 0.68 -6.56
N THR A 296 13.95 0.31 -5.28
CA THR A 296 14.83 0.87 -4.24
C THR A 296 16.11 0.04 -4.15
N ASP A 297 17.24 0.70 -4.00
CA ASP A 297 18.52 0.09 -3.66
C ASP A 297 18.92 0.56 -2.26
N ARG A 298 18.65 -0.30 -1.27
CA ARG A 298 18.86 -0.03 0.14
C ARG A 298 20.33 0.25 0.42
N GLY A 299 21.22 -0.57 -0.15
CA GLY A 299 22.67 -0.45 0.06
C GLY A 299 23.25 0.80 -0.57
N ALA A 300 22.65 1.28 -1.66
CA ALA A 300 23.05 2.53 -2.30
C ALA A 300 22.39 3.78 -1.70
N ASN A 301 21.32 3.66 -0.90
CA ASN A 301 20.48 4.79 -0.48
C ASN A 301 19.87 5.54 -1.69
N GLU A 302 19.51 4.82 -2.75
CA GLU A 302 19.04 5.39 -4.01
C GLU A 302 17.79 4.66 -4.53
N VAL A 303 16.97 5.37 -5.31
CA VAL A 303 15.77 4.85 -5.96
C VAL A 303 15.90 5.06 -7.46
N TYR A 304 15.56 4.02 -8.22
CA TYR A 304 15.77 3.97 -9.66
C TYR A 304 14.47 3.72 -10.42
N ARG A 305 14.28 4.47 -11.52
CA ARG A 305 13.41 4.06 -12.62
C ARG A 305 14.21 3.21 -13.59
N VAL A 306 13.72 2.02 -13.89
CA VAL A 306 14.43 1.00 -14.65
C VAL A 306 13.61 0.59 -15.86
N THR A 307 14.23 0.69 -17.02
CA THR A 307 13.66 0.35 -18.33
C THR A 307 14.48 -0.79 -18.96
N SER A 308 14.05 -1.28 -20.12
CA SER A 308 14.84 -2.27 -20.87
C SER A 308 16.20 -1.72 -21.33
N SER A 309 16.34 -0.41 -21.52
CA SER A 309 17.55 0.22 -22.08
C SER A 309 18.39 0.97 -21.05
N ASN A 310 17.78 1.54 -20.00
CA ASN A 310 18.49 2.34 -18.98
C ASN A 310 18.01 2.12 -17.53
N ARG A 311 18.85 2.46 -16.55
CA ARG A 311 18.43 2.79 -15.17
C ARG A 311 18.67 4.28 -14.92
N THR A 312 17.74 4.96 -14.27
CA THR A 312 17.85 6.39 -13.97
C THR A 312 17.52 6.63 -12.51
N ARG A 313 18.41 7.29 -11.77
CA ARG A 313 18.14 7.69 -10.39
C ARG A 313 17.02 8.71 -10.34
N ILE A 314 16.04 8.48 -9.48
CA ILE A 314 14.87 9.35 -9.29
C ILE A 314 14.77 9.91 -7.87
N ALA A 315 15.36 9.25 -6.87
CA ALA A 315 15.50 9.77 -5.52
C ALA A 315 16.74 9.18 -4.84
N GLY A 316 17.15 9.78 -3.72
CA GLY A 316 18.35 9.41 -2.99
C GLY A 316 19.61 10.05 -3.57
N ASN A 317 20.50 10.51 -2.70
CA ASN A 317 21.77 11.14 -3.06
C ASN A 317 22.99 10.21 -2.92
N GLY A 318 22.76 8.91 -2.65
CA GLY A 318 23.84 7.95 -2.41
C GLY A 318 24.35 7.91 -0.96
N THR A 319 23.78 8.71 -0.07
CA THR A 319 24.21 8.83 1.34
C THR A 319 23.01 8.76 2.29
N THR A 320 23.29 8.74 3.59
CA THR A 320 22.29 8.73 4.66
C THR A 320 21.94 10.13 5.19
N SER A 321 22.45 11.21 4.58
CA SER A 321 22.27 12.57 5.08
C SER A 321 22.21 13.62 3.96
N GLY A 322 21.84 14.87 4.31
CA GLY A 322 21.69 15.97 3.36
C GLY A 322 20.31 16.00 2.69
N GLY A 323 19.89 17.18 2.25
CA GLY A 323 18.51 17.42 1.79
C GLY A 323 17.49 17.39 2.93
N GLY A 324 16.25 17.01 2.63
CA GLY A 324 15.16 16.93 3.60
C GLY A 324 13.81 17.34 3.01
N ASP A 325 12.83 17.58 3.88
CA ASP A 325 11.51 18.06 3.48
C ASP A 325 11.60 19.33 2.60
N GLY A 326 10.95 19.28 1.44
CA GLY A 326 10.95 20.35 0.43
C GLY A 326 12.16 20.38 -0.52
N PHE A 327 13.12 19.47 -0.40
CA PHE A 327 14.28 19.41 -1.30
C PHE A 327 13.98 18.58 -2.56
N ALA A 328 14.88 18.65 -3.55
CA ALA A 328 14.87 17.68 -4.64
C ALA A 328 15.11 16.26 -4.08
N ALA A 329 14.29 15.31 -4.49
CA ALA A 329 14.36 13.92 -4.02
C ALA A 329 15.73 13.28 -4.33
N ARG A 330 16.38 13.70 -5.42
CA ARG A 330 17.71 13.23 -5.84
C ARG A 330 18.87 13.79 -5.01
N ASP A 331 18.63 14.85 -4.24
CA ASP A 331 19.64 15.51 -3.42
C ASP A 331 19.46 15.18 -1.92
N THR A 332 18.44 14.37 -1.60
CA THR A 332 18.11 13.97 -0.23
C THR A 332 18.71 12.62 0.12
N GLY A 333 19.32 12.51 1.30
CA GLY A 333 19.84 11.27 1.85
C GLY A 333 18.69 10.39 2.34
N LEU A 334 18.66 9.13 1.90
CA LEU A 334 17.57 8.21 2.18
C LEU A 334 18.11 6.94 2.84
N ALA A 335 18.40 7.04 4.13
CA ALA A 335 19.05 6.00 4.92
C ALA A 335 18.30 4.65 4.84
N GLY A 336 18.88 3.70 4.13
CA GLY A 336 18.33 2.36 3.93
C GLY A 336 16.96 2.37 3.23
N VAL A 337 16.77 3.17 2.18
CA VAL A 337 15.52 3.18 1.40
C VAL A 337 15.15 1.78 0.91
N ARG A 338 13.95 1.31 1.26
CA ARG A 338 13.55 -0.09 1.06
C ARG A 338 12.14 -0.26 0.53
N GLY A 339 11.19 0.56 0.97
CA GLY A 339 9.82 0.53 0.46
C GLY A 339 9.62 1.54 -0.67
N VAL A 340 8.79 1.19 -1.66
CA VAL A 340 8.33 2.11 -2.69
C VAL A 340 6.90 1.78 -3.09
N TRP A 341 6.07 2.80 -3.31
CA TRP A 341 4.72 2.63 -3.84
C TRP A 341 4.31 3.80 -4.74
N LEU A 342 3.65 3.51 -5.86
CA LEU A 342 3.19 4.54 -6.80
C LEU A 342 1.83 5.08 -6.40
N MET A 343 1.68 6.41 -6.44
CA MET A 343 0.43 7.10 -6.16
C MET A 343 -0.32 7.40 -7.48
N PRO A 344 -1.67 7.35 -7.51
CA PRO A 344 -2.44 7.50 -8.75
C PRO A 344 -2.22 8.84 -9.47
N HIS A 345 -1.87 9.90 -8.74
CA HIS A 345 -1.63 11.24 -9.29
C HIS A 345 -0.21 11.45 -9.85
N GLY A 346 0.62 10.41 -9.89
CA GLY A 346 1.98 10.44 -10.47
C GLY A 346 3.14 10.68 -9.49
N GLY A 347 2.86 10.87 -8.19
CA GLY A 347 3.90 10.83 -7.15
C GLY A 347 4.13 9.42 -6.61
N TYR A 348 4.97 9.29 -5.60
CA TYR A 348 5.26 7.99 -4.99
C TYR A 348 5.69 8.10 -3.54
N LEU A 349 5.42 7.05 -2.76
CA LEU A 349 5.88 6.91 -1.38
C LEU A 349 7.18 6.12 -1.32
N LEU A 350 8.03 6.45 -0.35
CA LEU A 350 9.25 5.72 -0.02
C LEU A 350 9.27 5.43 1.47
N ALA A 351 9.72 4.24 1.86
CA ALA A 351 10.00 3.91 3.26
C ALA A 351 11.51 3.73 3.46
N THR A 352 12.07 4.45 4.41
CA THR A 352 13.48 4.34 4.82
C THR A 352 13.58 3.47 6.06
N HIS A 353 14.26 2.33 5.94
CA HIS A 353 14.44 1.40 7.04
C HIS A 353 15.27 2.03 8.15
N GLU A 354 16.51 2.39 7.87
CA GLU A 354 17.44 2.94 8.86
C GLU A 354 17.07 4.38 9.24
N GLY A 355 16.44 5.12 8.31
CA GLY A 355 15.90 6.45 8.58
C GLY A 355 14.61 6.45 9.41
N SER A 356 13.91 5.31 9.52
CA SER A 356 12.62 5.19 10.22
C SER A 356 11.54 6.17 9.75
N GLN A 357 11.47 6.47 8.45
CA GLN A 357 10.55 7.48 7.90
C GLN A 357 9.79 6.96 6.69
N VAL A 358 8.63 7.57 6.44
CA VAL A 358 7.95 7.51 5.16
C VAL A 358 8.02 8.88 4.51
N TRP A 359 8.46 8.89 3.25
CA TRP A 359 8.57 10.08 2.42
C TRP A 359 7.56 10.03 1.29
N TYR A 360 7.07 11.18 0.88
CA TYR A 360 6.29 11.37 -0.33
C TYR A 360 7.13 12.16 -1.34
N VAL A 361 7.27 11.67 -2.57
CA VAL A 361 7.87 12.43 -3.66
C VAL A 361 6.77 12.86 -4.62
N ASP A 362 6.67 14.16 -4.84
CA ASP A 362 5.70 14.73 -5.76
C ASP A 362 6.08 14.49 -7.24
N PRO A 363 5.18 14.75 -8.19
CA PRO A 363 5.45 14.53 -9.61
C PRO A 363 6.59 15.37 -10.20
N ASP A 364 6.99 16.47 -9.55
CA ASP A 364 8.09 17.34 -10.00
C ASP A 364 9.43 16.92 -9.38
N GLY A 365 9.42 15.91 -8.50
CA GLY A 365 10.59 15.34 -7.87
C GLY A 365 11.01 16.08 -6.59
N ILE A 366 10.09 16.80 -5.95
CA ILE A 366 10.28 17.36 -4.61
C ILE A 366 9.85 16.33 -3.57
N ILE A 367 10.67 16.13 -2.55
CA ILE A 367 10.41 15.16 -1.48
C ILE A 367 9.85 15.85 -0.25
N HIS A 368 8.90 15.20 0.41
CA HIS A 368 8.22 15.67 1.59
C HIS A 368 8.19 14.60 2.67
N LEU A 369 8.38 15.01 3.93
CA LEU A 369 8.26 14.08 5.06
C LEU A 369 6.80 13.75 5.29
N PHE A 370 6.40 12.50 5.03
CA PHE A 370 5.00 12.06 5.12
C PHE A 370 4.65 11.48 6.49
N LEU A 371 5.57 10.68 7.06
CA LEU A 371 5.45 10.14 8.41
C LEU A 371 6.83 10.06 9.05
N ASP A 372 6.97 10.67 10.22
CA ASP A 372 8.24 10.70 10.94
C ASP A 372 8.34 9.56 11.96
N GLY A 373 9.57 9.16 12.24
CA GLY A 373 9.87 8.06 13.13
C GLY A 373 11.31 8.08 13.62
N ALA A 374 11.65 7.09 14.41
CA ALA A 374 12.97 6.94 15.00
C ALA A 374 13.30 5.46 15.18
N GLY A 375 14.59 5.12 15.24
CA GLY A 375 15.03 3.74 15.45
C GLY A 375 14.62 3.18 16.82
N GLY A 376 14.88 1.89 17.03
CA GLY A 376 14.50 1.19 18.25
C GLY A 376 12.99 1.04 18.38
N ARG A 377 12.47 0.97 19.61
CA ARG A 377 11.06 0.63 19.93
C ARG A 377 10.04 1.75 19.65
N THR A 378 10.34 2.66 18.74
CA THR A 378 9.48 3.80 18.46
C THR A 378 8.16 3.32 17.86
N HIS A 379 7.09 3.54 18.59
CA HIS A 379 5.72 3.21 18.19
C HIS A 379 4.76 4.20 18.85
N GLY A 380 4.02 4.96 18.06
CA GLY A 380 3.11 5.99 18.59
C GLY A 380 2.12 6.53 17.57
N GLY A 381 1.24 7.43 18.03
CA GLY A 381 0.26 8.12 17.20
C GLY A 381 -0.97 7.30 16.82
N ASP A 382 -1.16 6.11 17.38
CA ASP A 382 -2.39 5.34 17.18
C ASP A 382 -3.60 6.10 17.75
N GLY A 383 -4.64 6.27 16.95
CA GLY A 383 -5.83 7.04 17.33
C GLY A 383 -5.72 8.55 17.08
N ASP A 384 -4.53 9.04 16.76
CA ASP A 384 -4.29 10.45 16.41
C ASP A 384 -4.25 10.65 14.89
N TRP A 385 -4.36 11.91 14.47
CA TRP A 385 -4.01 12.33 13.11
C TRP A 385 -2.61 11.85 12.75
N PHE A 386 -2.45 11.21 11.59
CA PHE A 386 -1.16 10.66 11.19
C PHE A 386 -0.08 11.74 11.00
N PHE A 387 -0.47 13.01 10.75
CA PHE A 387 0.44 14.15 10.64
C PHE A 387 0.65 14.92 11.97
N SER A 388 0.02 14.51 13.09
CA SER A 388 0.35 15.11 14.40
C SER A 388 1.86 15.02 14.66
N PRO A 389 2.50 16.04 15.25
CA PRO A 389 3.94 16.01 15.50
C PRO A 389 4.37 14.82 16.37
N GLY A 390 5.57 14.30 16.13
CA GLY A 390 6.20 13.24 16.93
C GLY A 390 6.61 12.02 16.10
N PHE A 391 7.51 11.22 16.66
CA PHE A 391 7.96 9.97 16.05
C PHE A 391 6.92 8.87 16.25
N LYS A 392 6.51 8.22 15.15
CA LYS A 392 5.35 7.29 15.16
C LYS A 392 5.70 5.86 14.81
N ILE A 393 6.75 5.69 14.02
CA ILE A 393 7.16 4.41 13.46
C ILE A 393 8.65 4.16 13.69
N SER A 394 9.04 2.91 13.53
CA SER A 394 10.42 2.44 13.51
C SER A 394 10.63 1.46 12.36
N GLU A 395 11.76 1.60 11.67
CA GLU A 395 12.29 0.61 10.72
C GLU A 395 11.26 0.05 9.70
N PRO A 396 10.53 0.92 8.98
CA PRO A 396 9.56 0.49 7.99
C PRO A 396 10.26 -0.21 6.83
N ARG A 397 9.80 -1.42 6.49
CA ARG A 397 10.34 -2.25 5.42
C ARG A 397 9.55 -2.22 4.14
N SER A 398 8.27 -1.85 4.22
CA SER A 398 7.40 -1.65 3.06
C SER A 398 6.40 -0.53 3.32
N VAL A 399 5.95 0.08 2.23
CA VAL A 399 4.81 0.98 2.17
C VAL A 399 3.97 0.56 0.98
N THR A 400 2.66 0.44 1.15
CA THR A 400 1.71 0.12 0.07
C THR A 400 0.45 0.98 0.20
N MET A 401 -0.37 1.02 -0.86
CA MET A 401 -1.68 1.66 -0.82
C MET A 401 -2.74 0.64 -1.20
N ASP A 402 -3.81 0.55 -0.42
CA ASP A 402 -4.93 -0.34 -0.72
C ASP A 402 -5.88 0.24 -1.79
N HIS A 403 -6.86 -0.57 -2.21
CA HIS A 403 -7.87 -0.16 -3.21
C HIS A 403 -8.82 0.94 -2.74
N GLN A 404 -8.78 1.30 -1.45
CA GLN A 404 -9.51 2.42 -0.89
C GLN A 404 -8.66 3.69 -0.78
N GLY A 405 -7.36 3.61 -1.05
CA GLY A 405 -6.40 4.70 -0.94
C GLY A 405 -5.67 4.76 0.41
N ASN A 406 -5.99 3.89 1.36
CA ASN A 406 -5.34 3.85 2.67
C ASN A 406 -3.87 3.44 2.50
N ILE A 407 -2.98 4.04 3.28
CA ILE A 407 -1.56 3.66 3.26
C ILE A 407 -1.31 2.59 4.32
N LEU A 408 -0.66 1.50 3.91
CA LEU A 408 -0.15 0.47 4.82
C LEU A 408 1.36 0.62 4.96
N ILE A 409 1.86 0.45 6.18
CA ILE A 409 3.28 0.51 6.51
C ILE A 409 3.62 -0.74 7.29
N THR A 410 4.66 -1.46 6.88
CA THR A 410 5.14 -2.65 7.59
C THR A 410 6.39 -2.30 8.37
N GLU A 411 6.29 -2.25 9.69
CA GLU A 411 7.40 -2.08 10.62
C GLU A 411 7.91 -3.47 11.02
N SER A 412 9.17 -3.76 10.69
CA SER A 412 9.62 -5.14 10.78
C SER A 412 10.11 -5.51 12.16
N ASP A 413 10.96 -4.69 12.77
CA ASP A 413 11.81 -5.19 13.85
C ASP A 413 11.00 -5.47 15.12
N TYR A 414 10.02 -4.63 15.44
CA TYR A 414 9.06 -4.90 16.52
C TYR A 414 7.77 -5.58 16.05
N GLY A 415 7.60 -5.77 14.73
CA GLY A 415 6.49 -6.49 14.14
C GLY A 415 5.15 -5.76 14.24
N PHE A 416 4.99 -4.67 13.49
CA PHE A 416 3.71 -3.99 13.31
C PHE A 416 3.34 -3.86 11.83
N VAL A 417 2.03 -3.88 11.57
CA VAL A 417 1.46 -3.33 10.35
C VAL A 417 0.59 -2.15 10.74
N ARG A 418 0.88 -0.98 10.16
CA ARG A 418 0.15 0.26 10.39
C ARG A 418 -0.71 0.61 9.20
N LYS A 419 -1.78 1.36 9.46
CA LYS A 419 -2.69 1.89 8.46
C LYS A 419 -2.96 3.37 8.71
N ILE A 420 -2.84 4.18 7.66
CA ILE A 420 -3.30 5.57 7.61
C ILE A 420 -4.57 5.60 6.76
N ALA A 421 -5.69 6.02 7.33
CA ALA A 421 -6.97 6.07 6.64
C ALA A 421 -7.00 7.14 5.55
N PHE A 422 -7.41 6.81 4.31
CA PHE A 422 -7.66 7.78 3.23
C PHE A 422 -9.06 8.36 3.35
N GLN A 423 -9.27 9.02 4.46
CA GLN A 423 -10.50 9.71 4.76
C GLN A 423 -10.16 10.81 5.74
N ARG A 424 -10.42 12.05 5.32
CA ARG A 424 -10.38 13.17 6.23
C ARG A 424 -11.52 12.99 7.22
N LEU A 425 -11.21 12.93 8.51
CA LEU A 425 -12.21 13.13 9.55
C LEU A 425 -12.35 14.65 9.80
N TRP A 426 -13.48 15.13 10.29
CA TRP A 426 -13.56 16.48 10.84
C TRP A 426 -13.51 16.36 12.36
N PRO A 427 -12.75 17.20 13.08
CA PRO A 427 -12.71 17.21 14.54
C PRO A 427 -14.10 17.34 15.18
#